data_AF-A0A8J7YWW7-F1
#
_entry.id   AF-A0A8J7YWW7-F1
#
_cell.length_a   1.000
_cell.length_b   1.000
_cell.length_c   1.000
_cell.angle_alpha   90.00
_cell.angle_beta   90.00
_cell.angle_gamma   90.00
#
_symmetry.space_group_name_H-M   'P 1'
#
loop_
_entity.id
_entity.type
_entity.pdbx_description
1 polymer ?
#
loop_
_entity_poly.entity_id
_entity_poly.type
_entity_poly.pdbx_seq_one_letter_code
_entity_poly.pdbx_strand_id
1 'polypeptide(L)'
;MDSLRKASNIEIIETANIPVSLLEKYQSRGLNPADASIAAFVEWTGAKYLLSENRHFLKGLNVEEFEVLSAEKFLSKNLNFN
;
A
#
# COMPACT_ATOMS: atom_id res chain seq x y z
N MET A 1 11.19 14.72 -16.33
CA MET A 1 10.70 13.35 -16.59
C MET A 1 11.80 12.28 -16.56
N ASP A 2 13.07 12.62 -16.25
CA ASP A 2 14.23 11.70 -16.34
C ASP A 2 14.68 11.08 -15.00
N SER A 3 14.06 11.42 -13.86
CA SER A 3 14.51 10.98 -12.53
C SER A 3 14.04 9.58 -12.12
N LEU A 4 13.06 9.00 -12.80
CA LEU A 4 12.49 7.69 -12.45
C LEU A 4 13.30 6.49 -13.00
N ARG A 5 14.27 6.74 -13.89
CA ARG A 5 15.08 5.68 -14.55
C ARG A 5 16.25 5.12 -13.72
N LYS A 6 16.41 5.54 -12.46
CA LYS A 6 17.62 5.23 -11.66
C LYS A 6 17.54 4.00 -10.75
N ALA A 7 16.37 3.41 -10.55
CA ALA A 7 16.24 2.21 -9.72
C ALA A 7 15.97 0.99 -10.61
N SER A 8 16.90 0.03 -10.57
CA SER A 8 16.86 -1.22 -11.33
C SER A 8 15.82 -2.22 -10.80
N ASN A 9 15.11 -1.87 -9.73
CA ASN A 9 14.14 -2.69 -9.00
C ASN A 9 12.76 -2.01 -8.89
N ILE A 10 12.40 -1.14 -9.83
CA ILE A 10 11.04 -0.58 -9.94
C ILE A 10 10.23 -1.45 -10.88
N GLU A 11 9.09 -1.93 -10.39
CA GLU A 11 8.06 -2.56 -11.20
C GLU A 11 6.88 -1.60 -11.39
N ILE A 12 6.40 -1.47 -12.62
CA ILE A 12 5.19 -0.70 -12.95
C ILE A 12 4.08 -1.71 -13.21
N ILE A 13 3.03 -1.66 -12.40
CA ILE A 13 1.91 -2.59 -12.49
C ILE A 13 0.63 -1.77 -12.74
N GLU A 14 -0.09 -2.14 -13.80
CA GLU A 14 -1.36 -1.51 -14.17
C GLU A 14 -2.48 -1.91 -13.21
N THR A 15 -3.17 -0.92 -12.64
CA THR A 15 -4.26 -1.13 -11.67
C THR A 15 -5.54 -1.67 -12.30
N ALA A 16 -5.68 -1.60 -13.63
CA ALA A 16 -6.84 -2.12 -14.36
C ALA A 16 -7.04 -3.64 -14.20
N ASN A 17 -5.99 -4.37 -13.77
CA ASN A 17 -6.01 -5.82 -13.59
C ASN A 17 -6.24 -6.26 -12.13
N ILE A 18 -6.47 -5.32 -11.20
CA ILE A 18 -6.81 -5.68 -9.82
C ILE A 18 -8.11 -6.51 -9.84
N PRO A 19 -8.13 -7.70 -9.23
CA PRO A 19 -9.35 -8.51 -9.11
C PRO A 19 -10.49 -7.70 -8.49
N VAL A 20 -11.66 -7.69 -9.14
CA VAL A 20 -12.86 -6.99 -8.65
C VAL A 20 -13.23 -7.44 -7.24
N SER A 21 -13.05 -8.73 -6.94
CA SER A 21 -13.30 -9.28 -5.60
C SER A 21 -12.44 -8.64 -4.50
N LEU A 22 -11.21 -8.21 -4.82
CA LEU A 22 -10.36 -7.48 -3.86
C LEU A 22 -10.87 -6.05 -3.67
N LEU A 23 -11.30 -5.38 -4.74
CA LEU A 23 -11.92 -4.06 -4.64
C LEU A 23 -13.17 -4.10 -3.75
N GLU A 24 -14.06 -5.07 -3.99
CA GLU A 24 -15.27 -5.30 -3.22
C GLU A 24 -14.98 -5.63 -1.75
N LYS A 25 -13.99 -6.49 -1.48
CA LYS A 25 -13.52 -6.83 -0.12
C LYS A 25 -13.16 -5.58 0.69
N TYR A 26 -12.42 -4.65 0.10
CA TYR A 26 -11.98 -3.45 0.81
C TYR A 26 -13.07 -2.39 0.90
N GLN A 27 -13.92 -2.25 -0.12
CA GLN A 27 -15.11 -1.40 -0.03
C GLN A 27 -16.08 -1.87 1.05
N SER A 28 -16.31 -3.19 1.19
CA SER A 28 -17.17 -3.74 2.25
C SER A 28 -16.63 -3.54 3.66
N ARG A 29 -15.33 -3.23 3.81
CA ARG A 29 -14.69 -2.82 5.07
C ARG A 29 -14.83 -1.32 5.36
N GLY A 30 -15.57 -0.58 4.53
CA GLY A 30 -15.88 0.84 4.73
C GLY A 30 -14.87 1.81 4.11
N LEU A 31 -13.94 1.33 3.29
CA LEU A 31 -13.05 2.20 2.52
C LEU A 31 -13.82 2.85 1.37
N ASN A 32 -13.52 4.13 1.09
CA ASN A 32 -13.99 4.76 -0.14
C ASN A 32 -13.34 4.08 -1.37
N PRO A 33 -13.89 4.25 -2.59
CA PRO A 33 -13.40 3.55 -3.77
C PRO A 33 -11.90 3.75 -4.07
N ALA A 34 -11.36 4.95 -3.81
CA ALA A 34 -9.96 5.24 -4.04
C ALA A 34 -9.07 4.51 -3.03
N ASP A 35 -9.42 4.56 -1.74
CA ASP A 35 -8.65 3.90 -0.70
C ASP A 35 -8.74 2.37 -0.82
N ALA A 36 -9.90 1.85 -1.23
CA ALA A 36 -10.09 0.43 -1.51
C ALA A 36 -9.22 -0.06 -2.67
N SER A 37 -9.06 0.75 -3.73
CA SER A 37 -8.18 0.44 -4.86
C SER A 37 -6.72 0.30 -4.44
N ILE A 38 -6.24 1.22 -3.58
CA ILE A 38 -4.88 1.15 -3.05
C ILE A 38 -4.70 -0.10 -2.19
N ALA A 39 -5.61 -0.38 -1.27
CA ALA A 39 -5.51 -1.55 -0.39
C ALA A 39 -5.57 -2.87 -1.19
N ALA A 40 -6.47 -2.97 -2.15
CA ALA A 40 -6.58 -4.12 -3.05
C ALA A 40 -5.30 -4.32 -3.87
N PHE A 41 -4.68 -3.23 -4.35
CA PHE A 41 -3.42 -3.28 -5.07
C PHE A 41 -2.27 -3.81 -4.21
N VAL A 42 -2.18 -3.37 -2.94
CA VAL A 42 -1.13 -3.84 -2.02
C VAL A 42 -1.27 -5.34 -1.75
N GLU A 43 -2.48 -5.83 -1.48
CA GLU A 43 -2.71 -7.27 -1.30
C GLU A 43 -2.42 -8.06 -2.59
N TRP A 44 -2.89 -7.57 -3.74
CA TRP A 44 -2.70 -8.25 -5.02
C TRP A 44 -1.24 -8.40 -5.42
N THR A 45 -0.43 -7.37 -5.16
CA THR A 45 1.02 -7.38 -5.43
C THR A 45 1.82 -8.19 -4.40
N GLY A 46 1.20 -8.66 -3.32
CA GLY A 46 1.88 -9.37 -2.24
C GLY A 46 2.82 -8.46 -1.43
N ALA A 47 2.60 -7.15 -1.48
CA ALA A 47 3.44 -6.19 -0.78
C ALA A 47 3.25 -6.32 0.73
N LYS A 48 4.34 -6.53 1.46
CA LYS A 48 4.31 -6.68 2.93
C LYS A 48 3.95 -5.37 3.66
N TYR A 49 4.27 -4.23 3.07
CA TYR A 49 4.12 -2.91 3.69
C TYR A 49 3.42 -1.93 2.75
N LEU A 50 2.45 -1.19 3.28
CA LEU A 50 1.94 0.04 2.69
C LEU A 50 2.50 1.23 3.46
N LEU A 51 3.44 1.95 2.83
CA LEU A 51 4.00 3.17 3.41
C LEU A 51 3.13 4.38 3.04
N SER A 52 2.53 5.03 4.03
CA SER A 52 1.63 6.17 3.79
C SER A 52 1.60 7.13 4.96
N GLU A 53 1.53 8.43 4.65
CA GLU A 53 1.26 9.51 5.63
C GLU A 53 -0.23 9.89 5.67
N ASN A 54 -1.07 9.19 4.91
CA ASN A 54 -2.50 9.43 4.92
C ASN A 54 -3.12 8.86 6.20
N ARG A 55 -3.68 9.74 7.03
CA ARG A 55 -4.26 9.42 8.33
C ARG A 55 -5.40 8.40 8.25
N HIS A 56 -6.13 8.34 7.15
CA HIS A 56 -7.20 7.35 6.96
C HIS A 56 -6.63 5.93 6.90
N PHE A 57 -5.52 5.73 6.17
CA PHE A 57 -4.84 4.43 6.16
C PHE A 57 -4.19 4.11 7.51
N LEU A 58 -3.47 5.07 8.09
CA LEU A 58 -2.73 4.86 9.35
C LEU A 58 -3.61 4.54 10.56
N LYS A 59 -4.88 4.94 10.56
CA LYS A 59 -5.80 4.73 11.69
C LYS A 59 -7.00 3.85 11.36
N GLY A 60 -7.42 3.83 10.11
CA GLY A 60 -8.68 3.22 9.69
C GLY A 60 -8.53 1.84 9.07
N LEU A 61 -7.33 1.48 8.58
CA LEU A 61 -7.12 0.20 7.91
C LEU A 61 -6.25 -0.73 8.75
N ASN A 62 -6.88 -1.70 9.41
CA ASN A 62 -6.19 -2.82 10.04
C ASN A 62 -6.56 -4.11 9.32
N VAL A 63 -5.58 -4.71 8.67
CA VAL A 63 -5.73 -5.93 7.85
C VAL A 63 -4.57 -6.88 8.14
N GLU A 64 -4.79 -8.18 7.94
CA GLU A 64 -3.77 -9.19 8.22
C GLU A 64 -2.83 -9.38 7.01
N GLU A 65 -3.26 -8.95 5.84
CA GLU A 65 -2.59 -9.17 4.56
C GLU A 65 -1.34 -8.30 4.37
N PHE A 66 -1.28 -7.12 5.01
CA PHE A 66 -0.12 -6.22 4.97
C PHE A 66 -0.12 -5.22 6.14
N GLU A 67 1.05 -4.65 6.45
CA GLU A 67 1.20 -3.66 7.52
C GLU A 67 1.23 -2.22 6.96
N VAL A 68 0.42 -1.33 7.52
CA VAL A 68 0.44 0.10 7.17
C VAL A 68 1.36 0.87 8.12
N LEU A 69 2.37 1.55 7.58
CA LEU A 69 3.35 2.32 8.36
C LEU A 69 3.57 3.72 7.79
N SER A 70 3.91 4.67 8.66
CA SER A 70 4.54 5.92 8.20
C SER A 70 5.98 5.64 7.80
N ALA A 71 6.57 6.51 6.99
CA ALA A 71 7.98 6.40 6.61
C ALA A 71 8.88 6.37 7.85
N GLU A 72 8.65 7.28 8.80
CA GLU A 72 9.38 7.33 10.08
C GLU A 72 9.34 5.99 10.82
N LYS A 73 8.15 5.41 11.00
CA LYS A 73 8.01 4.13 11.71
C LYS A 73 8.71 2.99 10.96
N PHE A 74 8.62 2.97 9.63
CA PHE A 74 9.30 1.96 8.84
C PHE A 74 10.82 2.03 8.99
N LEU A 75 11.40 3.23 8.92
CA LEU A 75 12.84 3.45 9.09
C LEU A 75 13.29 3.03 10.51
N SER A 76 12.58 3.47 11.55
CA SER A 76 12.89 3.10 12.94
C SER A 76 12.80 1.60 13.20
N LYS A 77 11.86 0.90 12.56
CA LYS A 77 11.65 -0.55 12.72
C LYS A 77 12.67 -1.41 11.96
N ASN A 78 13.12 -0.96 10.79
CA ASN A 78 13.83 -1.83 9.85
C ASN A 78 15.27 -1.41 9.53
N LEU A 79 15.67 -0.18 9.86
CA LEU A 79 16.98 0.35 9.44
C LEU A 79 17.91 0.73 10.59
N ASN A 80 17.52 0.51 11.86
CA ASN A 80 18.34 0.77 13.05
C ASN A 80 19.15 2.07 12.92
N PHE A 81 18.47 3.21 12.77
CA PHE A 81 19.14 4.51 12.93
C PHE A 81 19.36 4.77 14.42
N ASN A 82 20.32 4.08 15.01
CA ASN A 82 20.96 4.46 16.28
C ASN A 82 22.32 5.08 15.99
#